data_AF-A0A1E7G7N2-F1
#
_entry.id   AF-A0A1E7G7N2-F1
#
_cell.length_a   1.000
_cell.length_b   1.000
_cell.length_c   1.000
_cell.angle_alpha   90.00
_cell.angle_beta   90.00
_cell.angle_gamma   90.00
#
_symmetry.space_group_name_H-M   'P 1'
#
loop_
_entity.id
_entity.type
_entity.pdbx_description
1 polymer ?
#
loop_
_entity_poly.entity_id
_entity_poly.type
_entity_poly.pdbx_seq_one_letter_code
_entity_poly.pdbx_strand_id
1 'polypeptide(L)'
;MHPYKIIFDGLHSTLKKNSGLSEEEFDKRLDKYKKFENRDYSDDEYFDKLVQVVFYSGFKEQIVNAKLDIIKSYFSNYQKVLNYGEHEIKEMMQDEKMIKNRDKIESCIKNARTFKELIEEYGSFQRYVNSFKIKDSFGNYSFENLMLFKEEIEFNFSYLGTTTSYHFMTDIGLPVLKPDRVVKRIFCRLGFIDTQEMDKQILKTIIQGRKMSEAVGWPIRAVDIILIRYGQVGKDEEFDLEGGICLEANPKCHICGVKKFCHFAGNI
;
A
#
# COMPACT_ATOMS: atom_id res chain seq x y z
N MET A 1 -20.93 15.22 -8.92
CA MET A 1 -20.43 13.87 -8.58
C MET A 1 -19.25 13.57 -9.50
N HIS A 2 -18.10 13.12 -8.99
CA HIS A 2 -16.94 12.82 -9.85
C HIS A 2 -17.24 11.58 -10.72
N PRO A 3 -16.82 11.56 -12.00
CA PRO A 3 -17.05 10.43 -12.89
C PRO A 3 -16.03 9.30 -12.64
N TYR A 4 -15.99 8.75 -11.42
CA TYR A 4 -14.94 7.83 -10.96
C TYR A 4 -14.74 6.64 -11.89
N LYS A 5 -15.83 5.99 -12.32
CA LYS A 5 -15.76 4.83 -13.22
C LYS A 5 -15.10 5.19 -14.54
N ILE A 6 -15.53 6.28 -15.18
CA ILE A 6 -14.98 6.74 -16.46
C ILE A 6 -13.49 7.13 -16.31
N ILE A 7 -13.13 7.77 -15.20
CA ILE A 7 -11.73 8.11 -14.89
C ILE A 7 -10.91 6.83 -14.72
N PHE A 8 -11.35 5.91 -13.87
CA PHE A 8 -10.62 4.67 -13.61
C PHE A 8 -10.45 3.82 -14.88
N ASP A 9 -11.53 3.62 -15.65
CA ASP A 9 -11.50 2.88 -16.90
C ASP A 9 -10.50 3.53 -17.90
N GLY A 10 -10.41 4.87 -17.91
CA GLY A 10 -9.41 5.61 -18.67
C GLY A 10 -7.97 5.39 -18.19
N LEU A 11 -7.72 5.41 -16.87
CA LEU A 11 -6.41 5.11 -16.29
C LEU A 11 -5.96 3.69 -16.66
N HIS A 12 -6.84 2.73 -16.43
CA HIS A 12 -6.61 1.31 -16.67
C HIS A 12 -6.32 1.03 -18.15
N SER A 13 -7.19 1.48 -19.06
CA SER A 13 -7.01 1.29 -20.51
C SER A 13 -5.72 1.94 -21.02
N THR A 14 -5.32 3.09 -20.46
CA THR A 14 -4.05 3.72 -20.85
C THR A 14 -2.86 2.86 -20.46
N LEU A 15 -2.85 2.27 -19.25
CA LEU A 15 -1.76 1.37 -18.84
C LEU A 15 -1.69 0.14 -19.75
N LYS A 16 -2.83 -0.51 -20.01
CA LYS A 16 -2.89 -1.69 -20.90
C LYS A 16 -2.29 -1.40 -22.28
N LYS A 17 -2.64 -0.27 -22.88
CA LYS A 17 -2.14 0.13 -24.22
C LYS A 17 -0.65 0.49 -24.27
N ASN A 18 -0.04 0.77 -23.12
CA ASN A 18 1.37 1.17 -23.01
C ASN A 18 2.22 0.11 -22.29
N SER A 19 1.65 -1.07 -22.05
CA SER A 19 2.33 -2.25 -21.55
C SER A 19 2.88 -3.07 -22.71
N GLY A 20 4.00 -3.76 -22.50
CA GLY A 20 4.48 -4.80 -23.43
C GLY A 20 3.68 -6.12 -23.35
N LEU A 21 2.77 -6.26 -22.38
CA LEU A 21 1.89 -7.41 -22.24
C LEU A 21 0.69 -7.35 -23.19
N SER A 22 0.08 -8.50 -23.46
CA SER A 22 -1.26 -8.54 -24.02
C SER A 22 -2.28 -7.99 -23.01
N GLU A 23 -3.40 -7.48 -23.51
CA GLU A 23 -4.49 -6.99 -22.65
C GLU A 23 -5.01 -8.04 -21.66
N GLU A 24 -5.07 -9.31 -22.09
CA GLU A 24 -5.50 -10.44 -21.26
C GLU A 24 -4.47 -10.75 -20.16
N GLU A 25 -3.18 -10.77 -20.49
CA GLU A 25 -2.12 -11.03 -19.52
C GLU A 25 -2.01 -9.90 -18.49
N PHE A 26 -2.18 -8.64 -18.91
CA PHE A 26 -2.26 -7.51 -17.98
C PHE A 26 -3.39 -7.69 -16.97
N ASP A 27 -4.60 -8.00 -17.44
CA ASP A 27 -5.77 -8.20 -16.58
C ASP A 27 -5.57 -9.41 -15.64
N LYS A 28 -4.98 -10.50 -16.14
CA LYS A 28 -4.65 -11.68 -15.35
C LYS A 28 -3.65 -11.38 -14.23
N ARG A 29 -2.63 -10.54 -14.48
CA ARG A 29 -1.70 -10.08 -13.42
C ARG A 29 -2.42 -9.24 -12.38
N LEU A 30 -3.41 -8.45 -12.79
CA LEU A 30 -4.21 -7.64 -11.88
C LEU A 30 -5.19 -8.49 -11.03
N ASP A 31 -5.67 -9.62 -11.53
CA ASP A 31 -6.65 -10.47 -10.85
C ASP A 31 -6.19 -10.97 -9.48
N LYS A 32 -4.87 -11.16 -9.28
CA LYS A 32 -4.37 -11.52 -7.96
C LYS A 32 -4.77 -10.50 -6.91
N TYR A 33 -4.72 -9.19 -7.24
CA TYR A 33 -5.09 -8.09 -6.34
C TYR A 33 -6.59 -7.97 -6.10
N LYS A 34 -7.42 -8.49 -7.01
CA LYS A 34 -8.87 -8.60 -6.79
C LYS A 34 -9.23 -9.67 -5.76
N LYS A 35 -8.28 -10.51 -5.34
CA LYS A 35 -8.46 -11.58 -4.35
C LYS A 35 -7.82 -11.26 -2.99
N PHE A 36 -7.26 -10.05 -2.80
CA PHE A 36 -6.61 -9.67 -1.54
C PHE A 36 -7.61 -9.32 -0.43
N GLU A 37 -8.79 -8.85 -0.79
CA GLU A 37 -9.87 -8.61 0.18
C GLU A 37 -10.42 -9.94 0.70
N ASN A 38 -10.84 -9.95 1.97
CA ASN A 38 -11.51 -11.08 2.61
C ASN A 38 -10.67 -12.35 2.74
N ARG A 39 -9.34 -12.19 2.80
CA ARG A 39 -8.42 -13.28 3.09
C ARG A 39 -8.03 -13.24 4.56
N ASP A 40 -8.09 -14.41 5.19
CA ASP A 40 -7.43 -14.62 6.47
C ASP A 40 -5.94 -14.90 6.26
N TYR A 41 -5.11 -14.36 7.13
CA TYR A 41 -3.66 -14.55 7.10
C TYR A 41 -3.20 -15.31 8.33
N SER A 42 -2.14 -16.10 8.17
CA SER A 42 -1.40 -16.64 9.30
C SER A 42 -0.67 -15.53 10.06
N ASP A 43 -0.29 -15.80 11.31
CA ASP A 43 0.47 -14.86 12.13
C ASP A 43 1.81 -14.48 11.46
N ASP A 44 2.47 -15.43 10.81
CA ASP A 44 3.73 -15.17 10.09
C ASP A 44 3.51 -14.28 8.85
N GLU A 45 2.40 -14.44 8.13
CA GLU A 45 2.06 -13.55 7.01
C GLU A 45 1.73 -12.13 7.47
N TYR A 46 1.06 -11.98 8.62
CA TYR A 46 0.81 -10.67 9.22
C TYR A 46 2.12 -10.00 9.65
N PHE A 47 3.01 -10.76 10.29
CA PHE A 47 4.31 -10.27 10.72
C PHE A 47 5.20 -9.88 9.52
N ASP A 48 5.22 -10.68 8.44
CA ASP A 48 5.93 -10.37 7.21
C ASP A 48 5.45 -9.03 6.61
N LYS A 49 4.14 -8.81 6.53
CA LYS A 49 3.56 -7.54 6.06
C LYS A 49 3.96 -6.37 6.97
N LEU A 50 3.91 -6.56 8.28
CA LEU A 50 4.31 -5.54 9.26
C LEU A 50 5.77 -5.11 9.08
N VAL A 51 6.67 -6.08 8.89
CA VAL A 51 8.09 -5.84 8.63
C VAL A 51 8.27 -5.11 7.30
N GLN A 52 7.63 -5.59 6.24
CA GLN A 52 7.74 -5.00 4.91
C GLN A 52 7.33 -3.52 4.91
N VAL A 53 6.19 -3.16 5.51
CA VAL A 53 5.74 -1.76 5.51
C VAL A 53 6.71 -0.83 6.26
N VAL A 54 7.42 -1.32 7.28
CA VAL A 54 8.49 -0.57 7.97
C VAL A 54 9.65 -0.31 7.00
N PHE A 55 10.08 -1.30 6.22
CA PHE A 55 11.14 -1.10 5.23
C PHE A 55 10.72 -0.21 4.05
N TYR A 56 9.47 -0.29 3.60
CA TYR A 56 8.93 0.63 2.58
C TYR A 56 8.79 2.07 3.07
N SER A 57 8.63 2.31 4.37
CA SER A 57 8.50 3.67 4.92
C SER A 57 9.73 4.52 4.59
N GLY A 58 9.59 5.54 3.75
CA GLY A 58 10.70 6.45 3.39
C GLY A 58 11.71 5.88 2.39
N PHE A 59 11.47 4.72 1.77
CA PHE A 59 12.32 4.19 0.69
C PHE A 59 11.53 4.09 -0.62
N LYS A 60 12.26 4.13 -1.74
CA LYS A 60 11.69 3.81 -3.06
C LYS A 60 11.38 2.31 -3.10
N GLU A 61 10.21 1.94 -3.60
CA GLU A 61 9.75 0.55 -3.71
C GLU A 61 10.80 -0.34 -4.38
N GLN A 62 11.38 0.10 -5.49
CA GLN A 62 12.43 -0.64 -6.22
C GLN A 62 13.64 -1.01 -5.35
N ILE A 63 14.04 -0.13 -4.43
CA ILE A 63 15.17 -0.39 -3.52
C ILE A 63 14.80 -1.50 -2.54
N VAL A 64 13.58 -1.47 -2.01
CA VAL A 64 13.10 -2.48 -1.07
C VAL A 64 12.86 -3.81 -1.77
N ASN A 65 12.22 -3.80 -2.95
CA ASN A 65 11.97 -4.99 -3.78
C ASN A 65 13.26 -5.77 -4.06
N ALA A 66 14.32 -5.07 -4.45
CA ALA A 66 15.63 -5.69 -4.72
C ALA A 66 16.29 -6.34 -3.49
N LYS A 67 15.80 -6.04 -2.28
CA LYS A 67 16.30 -6.54 -1.00
C LYS A 67 15.24 -7.32 -0.21
N LEU A 68 14.09 -7.65 -0.82
CA LEU A 68 13.00 -8.33 -0.09
C LEU A 68 13.40 -9.71 0.41
N ASP A 69 14.13 -10.49 -0.40
CA ASP A 69 14.51 -11.85 -0.02
C ASP A 69 15.41 -11.86 1.23
N ILE A 70 16.36 -10.92 1.32
CA ILE A 70 17.25 -10.80 2.48
C ILE A 70 16.52 -10.26 3.71
N ILE A 71 15.60 -9.31 3.52
CA ILE A 71 14.72 -8.83 4.61
C ILE A 71 13.92 -10.01 5.16
N LYS A 72 13.28 -10.80 4.28
CA LYS A 72 12.49 -11.97 4.67
C LYS A 72 13.32 -13.06 5.34
N SER A 73 14.57 -13.29 4.92
CA SER A 73 15.42 -14.27 5.60
C SER A 73 15.78 -13.86 7.03
N TYR A 74 15.99 -12.56 7.27
CA TYR A 74 16.24 -12.04 8.61
C TYR A 74 14.95 -12.01 9.46
N PHE A 75 13.80 -11.68 8.89
CA PHE A 75 12.55 -11.50 9.64
C PHE A 75 11.49 -12.57 9.32
N SER A 76 11.92 -13.82 9.13
CA SER A 76 11.08 -14.91 8.61
C SER A 76 9.84 -15.27 9.45
N ASN A 77 9.90 -15.07 10.76
CA ASN A 77 8.78 -15.19 11.69
C ASN A 77 9.06 -14.41 12.98
N TYR A 78 8.02 -14.07 13.73
CA TYR A 78 8.16 -13.24 14.92
C TYR A 78 8.89 -13.98 16.05
N GLN A 79 8.73 -15.30 16.18
CA GLN A 79 9.35 -16.10 17.26
C GLN A 79 10.88 -16.08 17.17
N LYS A 80 11.44 -16.16 15.96
CA LYS A 80 12.88 -16.02 15.71
C LYS A 80 13.34 -14.61 16.13
N VAL A 81 12.61 -13.59 15.67
CA VAL A 81 12.96 -12.17 15.87
C VAL A 81 12.87 -11.75 17.34
N LEU A 82 12.01 -12.39 18.16
CA LEU A 82 11.95 -12.16 19.61
C LEU A 82 13.28 -12.38 20.34
N ASN A 83 14.15 -13.25 19.78
CA ASN A 83 15.45 -13.58 20.34
C ASN A 83 16.58 -12.65 19.84
N TYR A 84 16.28 -11.73 18.93
CA TYR A 84 17.30 -10.83 18.39
C TYR A 84 17.72 -9.78 19.42
N GLY A 85 19.02 -9.55 19.48
CA GLY A 85 19.68 -8.51 20.26
C GLY A 85 20.74 -7.79 19.45
N GLU A 86 21.72 -7.20 20.16
CA GLU A 86 22.76 -6.39 19.54
C GLU A 86 23.62 -7.17 18.53
N HIS A 87 23.76 -8.49 18.71
CA HIS A 87 24.53 -9.33 17.79
C HIS A 87 23.89 -9.38 16.40
N GLU A 88 22.59 -9.72 16.31
CA GLU A 88 21.87 -9.81 15.04
C GLU A 88 21.70 -8.43 14.39
N ILE A 89 21.53 -7.38 15.19
CA ILE A 89 21.52 -6.00 14.68
C ILE A 89 22.86 -5.67 14.00
N LYS A 90 24.00 -5.98 14.65
CA LYS A 90 25.32 -5.76 14.04
C LYS A 90 25.53 -6.58 12.78
N GLU A 91 25.09 -7.84 12.78
CA GLU A 91 25.14 -8.70 11.60
C GLU A 91 24.38 -8.09 10.42
N MET A 92 23.11 -7.71 10.62
CA MET A 92 22.29 -7.06 9.58
C MET A 92 22.87 -5.73 9.10
N MET A 93 23.52 -4.97 10.00
CA MET A 93 24.19 -3.71 9.65
C MET A 93 25.50 -3.93 8.87
N GLN A 94 26.09 -5.12 8.92
CA GLN A 94 27.28 -5.50 8.16
C GLN A 94 26.94 -6.17 6.83
N ASP A 95 25.74 -6.73 6.66
CA ASP A 95 25.33 -7.34 5.40
C ASP A 95 25.08 -6.29 4.30
N GLU A 96 25.90 -6.34 3.24
CA GLU A 96 25.78 -5.46 2.06
C GLU A 96 24.48 -5.68 1.27
N LYS A 97 23.89 -6.88 1.36
CA LYS A 97 22.61 -7.17 0.73
C LYS A 97 21.45 -6.52 1.47
N MET A 98 21.58 -6.25 2.76
CA MET A 98 20.51 -5.70 3.60
C MET A 98 20.32 -4.18 3.43
N ILE A 99 19.16 -3.66 3.83
CA ILE A 99 18.97 -2.22 4.05
C ILE A 99 19.55 -1.87 5.42
N LYS A 100 20.70 -1.18 5.44
CA LYS A 100 21.43 -0.78 6.65
C LYS A 100 20.77 0.41 7.35
N ASN A 101 19.57 0.18 7.89
CA ASN A 101 18.84 1.15 8.70
C ASN A 101 18.56 0.55 10.08
N ARG A 102 19.38 0.97 11.05
CA ARG A 102 19.35 0.44 12.42
C ARG A 102 17.99 0.66 13.09
N ASP A 103 17.44 1.87 13.00
CA ASP A 103 16.16 2.22 13.62
C ASP A 103 15.03 1.29 13.14
N LYS A 104 14.97 0.99 11.83
CA LYS A 104 13.97 0.07 11.28
C LYS A 104 14.14 -1.36 11.77
N ILE A 105 15.39 -1.83 11.82
CA ILE A 105 15.71 -3.17 12.34
C ILE A 105 15.26 -3.27 13.80
N GLU A 106 15.64 -2.30 14.63
CA GLU A 106 15.25 -2.23 16.04
C GLU A 106 13.73 -2.13 16.19
N SER A 107 13.06 -1.37 15.33
CA SER A 107 11.59 -1.30 15.31
C SER A 107 10.94 -2.62 14.95
N CYS A 108 11.45 -3.37 13.97
CA CYS A 108 10.94 -4.72 13.68
C CYS A 108 11.10 -5.66 14.87
N ILE A 109 12.22 -5.58 15.61
CA ILE A 109 12.44 -6.37 16.83
C ILE A 109 11.47 -5.96 17.94
N LYS A 110 11.28 -4.65 18.17
CA LYS A 110 10.30 -4.14 19.14
C LYS A 110 8.88 -4.59 18.77
N ASN A 111 8.52 -4.46 17.50
CA ASN A 111 7.22 -4.84 16.98
C ASN A 111 6.94 -6.33 17.14
N ALA A 112 7.95 -7.21 17.05
CA ALA A 112 7.78 -8.63 17.32
C ALA A 112 7.31 -8.91 18.76
N ARG A 113 7.72 -8.09 19.74
CA ARG A 113 7.27 -8.21 21.14
C ARG A 113 5.79 -7.82 21.28
N THR A 114 5.42 -6.65 20.76
CA THR A 114 4.03 -6.19 20.73
C THR A 114 3.13 -7.19 19.98
N PHE A 115 3.61 -7.72 18.85
CA PHE A 115 2.89 -8.72 18.07
C PHE A 115 2.64 -10.01 18.87
N LYS A 116 3.65 -10.47 19.61
CA LYS A 116 3.52 -11.64 20.50
C LYS A 116 2.48 -11.41 21.60
N GLU A 117 2.51 -10.24 22.26
CA GLU A 117 1.54 -9.89 23.31
C GLU A 117 0.10 -9.92 22.79
N LEU A 118 -0.15 -9.36 21.59
CA LEU A 118 -1.47 -9.42 20.95
C LEU A 118 -1.89 -10.85 20.59
N ILE A 119 -0.95 -11.71 20.16
CA ILE A 119 -1.26 -13.12 19.92
C ILE A 119 -1.59 -13.83 21.24
N GLU A 120 -0.89 -13.55 22.33
CA GLU A 120 -1.18 -14.14 23.65
C GLU A 120 -2.56 -13.69 24.17
N GLU A 121 -2.96 -12.45 23.93
CA GLU A 121 -4.26 -11.91 24.35
C GLU A 121 -5.43 -12.40 23.48
N TYR A 122 -5.29 -12.37 22.15
CA TYR A 122 -6.39 -12.66 21.21
C TYR A 122 -6.34 -14.09 20.63
N GLY A 123 -5.27 -14.84 20.89
CA GLY A 123 -5.00 -16.18 20.36
C GLY A 123 -4.49 -16.24 18.92
N SER A 124 -4.46 -15.12 18.20
CA SER A 124 -3.83 -14.95 16.86
C SER A 124 -3.99 -13.49 16.42
N PHE A 125 -3.14 -13.01 15.52
CA PHE A 125 -3.26 -11.66 14.98
C PHE A 125 -4.52 -11.49 14.12
N GLN A 126 -4.95 -12.52 13.39
CA GLN A 126 -6.23 -12.51 12.68
C GLN A 126 -7.41 -12.24 13.63
N ARG A 127 -7.42 -12.89 14.80
CA ARG A 127 -8.45 -12.67 15.83
C ARG A 127 -8.38 -11.27 16.44
N TYR A 128 -7.18 -10.72 16.61
CA TYR A 128 -7.00 -9.31 16.98
C TYR A 128 -7.67 -8.38 15.96
N VAL A 129 -7.39 -8.54 14.65
CA VAL A 129 -8.05 -7.75 13.59
C VAL A 129 -9.57 -7.94 13.61
N ASN A 130 -10.05 -9.18 13.76
CA ASN A 130 -11.48 -9.48 13.79
C ASN A 130 -12.19 -8.88 15.02
N SER A 131 -11.49 -8.65 16.13
CA SER A 131 -12.05 -8.07 17.36
C SER A 131 -12.63 -6.66 17.15
N PHE A 132 -12.10 -5.92 16.16
CA PHE A 132 -12.58 -4.59 15.78
C PHE A 132 -13.90 -4.62 15.03
N LYS A 133 -14.41 -5.79 14.60
CA LYS A 133 -15.66 -5.92 13.84
C LYS A 133 -15.72 -4.96 12.64
N ILE A 134 -14.61 -4.89 11.90
CA ILE A 134 -14.46 -4.03 10.71
C ILE A 134 -15.51 -4.36 9.65
N LYS A 135 -15.90 -5.64 9.54
CA LYS A 135 -16.89 -6.15 8.60
C LYS A 135 -18.04 -6.78 9.36
N ASP A 136 -19.28 -6.43 9.00
CA ASP A 136 -20.49 -7.02 9.58
C ASP A 136 -20.84 -8.38 8.93
N SER A 137 -21.88 -9.05 9.46
CA SER A 137 -22.35 -10.34 8.95
C SER A 137 -22.95 -10.29 7.53
N PHE A 138 -23.29 -9.11 7.04
CA PHE A 138 -23.81 -8.87 5.67
C PHE A 138 -22.69 -8.50 4.69
N GLY A 139 -21.47 -8.34 5.21
CA GLY A 139 -20.28 -8.02 4.48
C GLY A 139 -20.04 -6.52 4.24
N ASN A 140 -20.75 -5.65 4.96
CA ASN A 140 -20.50 -4.21 4.92
C ASN A 140 -19.34 -3.84 5.85
N TYR A 141 -18.54 -2.89 5.41
CA TYR A 141 -17.41 -2.38 6.20
C TYR A 141 -17.80 -1.15 7.02
N SER A 142 -17.51 -1.16 8.32
CA SER A 142 -17.59 0.04 9.17
C SER A 142 -16.35 0.90 8.99
N PHE A 143 -16.57 2.16 8.63
CA PHE A 143 -15.48 3.13 8.49
C PHE A 143 -14.89 3.52 9.85
N GLU A 144 -15.76 3.64 10.86
CA GLU A 144 -15.40 3.95 12.24
C GLU A 144 -14.46 2.87 12.80
N ASN A 145 -14.82 1.59 12.66
CA ASN A 145 -14.00 0.48 13.13
C ASN A 145 -12.67 0.35 12.37
N LEU A 146 -12.64 0.73 11.09
CA LEU A 146 -11.38 0.84 10.34
C LEU A 146 -10.47 1.93 10.90
N MET A 147 -11.02 3.08 11.30
CA MET A 147 -10.23 4.15 11.88
C MET A 147 -9.75 3.80 13.29
N LEU A 148 -10.57 3.12 14.09
CA LEU A 148 -10.15 2.60 15.40
C LEU A 148 -8.98 1.61 15.26
N PHE A 149 -9.09 0.65 14.33
CA PHE A 149 -7.98 -0.27 14.07
C PHE A 149 -6.72 0.46 13.60
N LYS A 150 -6.87 1.47 12.73
CA LYS A 150 -5.76 2.32 12.29
C LYS A 150 -5.07 3.03 13.45
N GLU A 151 -5.84 3.57 14.39
CA GLU A 151 -5.29 4.27 15.57
C GLU A 151 -4.55 3.30 16.49
N GLU A 152 -5.12 2.12 16.73
CA GLU A 152 -4.49 1.08 17.55
C GLU A 152 -3.15 0.60 16.96
N ILE A 153 -3.08 0.35 15.66
CA ILE A 153 -1.80 -0.07 15.06
C ILE A 153 -0.76 1.06 15.05
N GLU A 154 -1.17 2.32 14.91
CA GLU A 154 -0.25 3.46 14.98
C GLU A 154 0.25 3.72 16.40
N PHE A 155 -0.58 3.48 17.40
CA PHE A 155 -0.22 3.62 18.80
C PHE A 155 0.73 2.50 19.26
N ASN A 156 0.41 1.25 18.94
CA ASN A 156 1.10 0.09 19.51
C ASN A 156 2.41 -0.25 18.79
N PHE A 157 2.50 -0.01 17.47
CA PHE A 157 3.66 -0.44 16.67
C PHE A 157 4.63 0.70 16.34
N SER A 158 5.91 0.42 16.51
CA SER A 158 6.99 1.32 16.10
C SER A 158 7.09 1.43 14.59
N TYR A 159 7.40 2.63 14.08
CA TYR A 159 7.49 2.97 12.65
C TYR A 159 6.19 2.82 11.84
N LEU A 160 5.05 2.61 12.49
CA LEU A 160 3.72 2.59 11.89
C LEU A 160 3.02 3.95 12.05
N GLY A 161 3.63 5.02 11.52
CA GLY A 161 2.94 6.32 11.43
C GLY A 161 1.77 6.26 10.42
N THR A 162 0.87 7.24 10.46
CA THR A 162 -0.39 7.28 9.70
C THR A 162 -0.35 6.70 8.26
N THR A 163 0.62 7.09 7.42
CA THR A 163 0.70 6.55 6.04
C THR A 163 1.11 5.08 6.01
N THR A 164 2.03 4.68 6.88
CA THR A 164 2.47 3.29 7.03
C THR A 164 1.36 2.41 7.60
N SER A 165 0.53 2.93 8.52
CA SER A 165 -0.65 2.23 9.03
C SER A 165 -1.64 1.92 7.91
N TYR A 166 -1.97 2.90 7.07
CA TYR A 166 -2.81 2.65 5.89
C TYR A 166 -2.15 1.69 4.89
N HIS A 167 -0.83 1.75 4.73
CA HIS A 167 -0.10 0.78 3.90
C HIS A 167 -0.31 -0.65 4.42
N PHE A 168 -0.13 -0.87 5.71
CA PHE A 168 -0.34 -2.17 6.34
C PHE A 168 -1.78 -2.66 6.14
N MET A 169 -2.76 -1.81 6.46
CA MET A 169 -4.18 -2.11 6.30
C MET A 169 -4.53 -2.48 4.84
N THR A 170 -3.97 -1.76 3.87
CA THR A 170 -4.16 -2.04 2.44
C THR A 170 -3.57 -3.41 2.08
N ASP A 171 -2.37 -3.72 2.59
CA ASP A 171 -1.65 -4.97 2.30
C ASP A 171 -2.30 -6.20 2.95
N ILE A 172 -3.03 -6.04 4.06
CA ILE A 172 -3.83 -7.10 4.68
C ILE A 172 -5.27 -7.15 4.13
N GLY A 173 -5.59 -6.38 3.09
CA GLY A 173 -6.86 -6.48 2.37
C GLY A 173 -8.04 -5.74 3.03
N LEU A 174 -7.78 -4.75 3.89
CA LEU A 174 -8.82 -3.85 4.37
C LEU A 174 -9.16 -2.79 3.30
N PRO A 175 -10.41 -2.31 3.23
CA PRO A 175 -10.89 -1.39 2.19
C PRO A 175 -10.46 0.06 2.46
N VAL A 176 -9.15 0.27 2.56
CA VAL A 176 -8.51 1.59 2.65
C VAL A 176 -7.46 1.70 1.56
N LEU A 177 -7.22 2.93 1.10
CA LEU A 177 -6.20 3.23 0.11
C LEU A 177 -4.93 3.67 0.83
N LYS A 178 -3.73 3.35 0.33
CA LYS A 178 -2.52 3.98 0.86
C LYS A 178 -2.43 5.43 0.36
N PRO A 179 -2.40 6.46 1.22
CA PRO A 179 -2.42 7.87 0.81
C PRO A 179 -1.01 8.37 0.46
N ASP A 180 -0.32 7.69 -0.46
CA ASP A 180 1.04 8.05 -0.82
C ASP A 180 1.12 9.26 -1.77
N ARG A 181 2.35 9.71 -2.06
CA ARG A 181 2.58 10.88 -2.92
C ARG A 181 2.11 10.67 -4.36
N VAL A 182 2.10 9.45 -4.87
CA VAL A 182 1.66 9.14 -6.23
C VAL A 182 0.14 9.29 -6.33
N VAL A 183 -0.59 8.63 -5.44
CA VAL A 183 -2.06 8.72 -5.36
C VAL A 183 -2.48 10.17 -5.13
N LYS A 184 -1.90 10.83 -4.13
CA LYS A 184 -2.24 12.22 -3.81
C LYS A 184 -2.02 13.16 -4.99
N ARG A 185 -0.89 13.03 -5.72
CA ARG A 185 -0.63 13.84 -6.92
C ARG A 185 -1.68 13.60 -8.00
N ILE A 186 -2.03 12.34 -8.29
CA ILE A 186 -3.07 12.02 -9.28
C ILE A 186 -4.40 12.65 -8.86
N PHE A 187 -4.77 12.54 -7.58
CA PHE A 187 -6.02 13.09 -7.07
C PHE A 187 -6.05 14.62 -7.05
N CYS A 188 -4.93 15.30 -6.74
CA CYS A 188 -4.81 16.76 -6.90
C CYS A 188 -5.05 17.16 -8.36
N ARG A 189 -4.37 16.49 -9.29
CA ARG A 189 -4.47 16.78 -10.73
C ARG A 189 -5.84 16.48 -11.32
N LEU A 190 -6.63 15.61 -10.71
CA LEU A 190 -8.02 15.31 -11.08
C LEU A 190 -9.06 16.14 -10.29
N GLY A 191 -8.62 17.03 -9.40
CA GLY A 191 -9.50 17.87 -8.58
C GLY A 191 -10.26 17.12 -7.48
N PHE A 192 -9.81 15.92 -7.09
CA PHE A 192 -10.42 15.14 -6.00
C PHE A 192 -9.98 15.63 -4.62
N ILE A 193 -8.76 16.17 -4.53
CA ILE A 193 -8.22 16.80 -3.32
C ILE A 193 -7.55 18.13 -3.69
N ASP A 194 -7.44 19.04 -2.73
CA ASP A 194 -6.78 20.35 -2.93
C ASP A 194 -5.26 20.19 -3.10
N THR A 195 -4.64 21.00 -3.95
CA THR A 195 -3.19 20.96 -4.21
C THR A 195 -2.39 21.68 -3.11
N GLN A 196 -2.91 22.76 -2.52
CA GLN A 196 -2.22 23.56 -1.50
C GLN A 196 -2.13 22.83 -0.15
N GLU A 197 -3.08 21.93 0.10
CA GLU A 197 -3.23 21.20 1.37
C GLU A 197 -3.15 19.69 1.17
N MET A 198 -2.36 19.25 0.18
CA MET A 198 -2.28 17.84 -0.25
C MET A 198 -1.93 16.90 0.92
N ASP A 199 -0.93 17.26 1.74
CA ASP A 199 -0.46 16.41 2.83
C ASP A 199 -1.41 16.39 4.04
N LYS A 200 -2.28 17.41 4.20
CA LYS A 200 -3.29 17.44 5.26
C LYS A 200 -4.57 16.66 4.89
N GLN A 201 -4.77 16.36 3.60
CA GLN A 201 -5.98 15.70 3.08
C GLN A 201 -5.87 14.17 3.01
N ILE A 202 -5.27 13.54 4.02
CA ILE A 202 -5.12 12.07 4.08
C ILE A 202 -6.50 11.39 4.04
N LEU A 203 -7.40 11.75 4.96
CA LEU A 203 -8.73 11.15 5.05
C LEU A 203 -9.53 11.33 3.75
N LYS A 204 -9.46 12.52 3.15
CA LYS A 204 -10.12 12.80 1.87
C LYS A 204 -9.57 11.90 0.76
N THR A 205 -8.25 11.67 0.73
CA THR A 205 -7.61 10.75 -0.22
C THR A 205 -8.15 9.32 -0.05
N ILE A 206 -8.26 8.82 1.19
CA ILE A 206 -8.85 7.50 1.47
C ILE A 206 -10.29 7.42 0.95
N ILE A 207 -11.11 8.41 1.27
CA ILE A 207 -12.54 8.45 0.90
C ILE A 207 -12.70 8.47 -0.63
N GLN A 208 -11.90 9.27 -1.34
CA GLN A 208 -11.93 9.33 -2.81
C GLN A 208 -11.53 7.99 -3.44
N GLY A 209 -10.53 7.32 -2.87
CA GLY A 209 -10.15 5.95 -3.24
C GLY A 209 -11.28 4.94 -3.08
N ARG A 210 -11.95 4.95 -1.92
CA ARG A 210 -13.09 4.06 -1.63
C ARG A 210 -14.27 4.30 -2.57
N LYS A 211 -14.61 5.57 -2.83
CA LYS A 211 -15.67 5.92 -3.79
C LYS A 211 -15.34 5.45 -5.20
N MET A 212 -14.06 5.50 -5.58
CA MET A 212 -13.61 4.97 -6.87
C MET A 212 -13.74 3.45 -6.94
N SER A 213 -13.30 2.74 -5.90
CA SER A 213 -13.46 1.29 -5.76
C SER A 213 -14.92 0.85 -5.83
N GLU A 214 -15.80 1.52 -5.10
CA GLU A 214 -17.26 1.28 -5.13
C GLU A 214 -17.84 1.52 -6.53
N ALA A 215 -17.51 2.65 -7.17
CA ALA A 215 -18.04 2.98 -8.50
C ALA A 215 -17.59 2.02 -9.60
N VAL A 216 -16.43 1.38 -9.45
CA VAL A 216 -15.89 0.41 -10.41
C VAL A 216 -16.32 -1.02 -10.05
N GLY A 217 -16.69 -1.27 -8.80
CA GLY A 217 -16.98 -2.62 -8.29
C GLY A 217 -15.72 -3.48 -8.14
N TRP A 218 -14.56 -2.85 -7.94
CA TRP A 218 -13.27 -3.54 -7.78
C TRP A 218 -12.73 -3.36 -6.37
N PRO A 219 -12.08 -4.39 -5.81
CA PRO A 219 -11.35 -4.29 -4.55
C PRO A 219 -10.41 -3.08 -4.52
N ILE A 220 -10.32 -2.41 -3.38
CA ILE A 220 -9.53 -1.18 -3.28
C ILE A 220 -8.06 -1.40 -3.61
N ARG A 221 -7.54 -2.62 -3.35
CA ARG A 221 -6.17 -2.98 -3.69
C ARG A 221 -5.93 -3.01 -5.21
N ALA A 222 -6.90 -3.49 -6.00
CA ALA A 222 -6.76 -3.45 -7.46
C ALA A 222 -6.79 -2.00 -7.96
N VAL A 223 -7.62 -1.14 -7.35
CA VAL A 223 -7.65 0.29 -7.66
C VAL A 223 -6.33 0.98 -7.30
N ASP A 224 -5.78 0.69 -6.12
CA ASP A 224 -4.49 1.16 -5.63
C ASP A 224 -3.37 0.84 -6.64
N ILE A 225 -3.26 -0.43 -7.06
CA ILE A 225 -2.23 -0.85 -8.03
C ILE A 225 -2.30 -0.06 -9.33
N ILE A 226 -3.50 0.15 -9.89
CA ILE A 226 -3.65 0.98 -11.09
C ILE A 226 -3.19 2.41 -10.84
N LEU A 227 -3.60 3.04 -9.73
CA LEU A 227 -3.18 4.41 -9.40
C LEU A 227 -1.66 4.52 -9.22
N ILE A 228 -1.05 3.57 -8.53
CA ILE A 228 0.40 3.51 -8.30
C ILE A 228 1.14 3.36 -9.63
N ARG A 229 0.84 2.32 -10.42
CA ARG A 229 1.51 2.09 -11.71
C ARG A 229 1.31 3.27 -12.68
N TYR A 230 0.18 3.98 -12.58
CA TYR A 230 -0.09 5.17 -13.40
C TYR A 230 0.86 6.35 -13.12
N GLY A 231 1.40 6.48 -11.91
CA GLY A 231 2.21 7.64 -11.52
C GLY A 231 3.59 7.30 -10.93
N GLN A 232 3.95 6.04 -10.85
CA GLN A 232 5.24 5.63 -10.31
C GLN A 232 6.39 5.90 -11.28
N VAL A 233 7.53 6.33 -10.72
CA VAL A 233 8.77 6.57 -11.46
C VAL A 233 9.51 5.25 -11.66
N GLY A 234 10.11 5.10 -12.84
CA GLY A 234 10.94 3.95 -13.20
C GLY A 234 10.12 2.84 -13.87
N LYS A 235 10.84 1.84 -14.40
CA LYS A 235 10.22 0.68 -15.02
C LYS A 235 9.46 -0.15 -14.00
N ASP A 236 8.39 -0.77 -14.46
CA ASP A 236 7.62 -1.75 -13.72
C ASP A 236 7.69 -3.09 -14.44
N GLU A 237 8.38 -4.05 -13.84
CA GLU A 237 8.55 -5.40 -14.40
C GLU A 237 7.26 -6.21 -14.33
N GLU A 238 6.42 -5.94 -13.32
CA GLU A 238 5.19 -6.70 -13.10
C GLU A 238 4.16 -6.46 -14.18
N PHE A 239 4.01 -5.25 -14.71
CA PHE A 239 3.07 -4.96 -15.79
C PHE A 239 3.77 -4.59 -17.10
N ASP A 240 5.08 -4.82 -17.19
CA ASP A 240 5.92 -4.52 -18.36
C ASP A 240 5.70 -3.08 -18.87
N LEU A 241 5.85 -2.12 -17.96
CA LEU A 241 5.70 -0.70 -18.25
C LEU A 241 7.06 -0.02 -18.20
N GLU A 242 7.40 0.75 -19.24
CA GLU A 242 8.63 1.58 -19.27
C GLU A 242 8.62 2.73 -18.25
N GLY A 243 7.46 2.99 -17.64
CA GLY A 243 7.29 3.86 -16.48
C GLY A 243 5.99 4.65 -16.51
N GLY A 244 5.65 5.26 -15.38
CA GLY A 244 4.37 5.93 -15.18
C GLY A 244 4.06 7.06 -16.17
N ILE A 245 2.78 7.45 -16.20
CA ILE A 245 2.22 8.47 -17.08
C ILE A 245 2.09 9.79 -16.31
N CYS A 246 1.46 9.77 -15.14
CA CYS A 246 1.22 10.95 -14.31
C CYS A 246 2.41 11.23 -13.37
N LEU A 247 3.59 11.41 -13.95
CA LEU A 247 4.83 11.66 -13.21
C LEU A 247 4.88 13.08 -12.62
N GLU A 248 5.67 13.27 -11.57
CA GLU A 248 5.91 14.59 -10.99
C GLU A 248 6.61 15.52 -11.98
N ALA A 249 7.79 15.08 -12.46
CA ALA A 249 8.50 15.71 -13.56
C ALA A 249 8.17 15.01 -14.89
N ASN A 250 8.02 15.78 -15.96
CA ASN A 250 7.79 15.30 -17.33
C ASN A 250 6.63 14.28 -17.47
N PRO A 251 5.41 14.60 -17.00
CA PRO A 251 4.27 13.69 -17.18
C PRO A 251 3.97 13.48 -18.67
N LYS A 252 3.61 12.25 -19.02
CA LYS A 252 3.26 11.84 -20.39
C LYS A 252 1.83 12.24 -20.74
N CYS A 253 1.49 13.53 -20.61
CA CYS A 253 0.13 14.03 -20.78
C CYS A 253 -0.46 13.75 -22.17
N HIS A 254 0.37 13.62 -23.21
CA HIS A 254 -0.05 13.34 -24.58
C HIS A 254 -0.68 11.95 -24.78
N ILE A 255 -0.35 10.98 -23.92
CA ILE A 255 -0.98 9.63 -23.91
C ILE A 255 -1.97 9.43 -22.75
N CYS A 256 -2.17 10.42 -21.89
CA CYS A 256 -3.01 10.27 -20.69
C CYS A 256 -4.50 10.15 -21.06
N GLY A 257 -5.09 8.96 -20.88
CA GLY A 257 -6.50 8.69 -21.22
C GLY A 257 -7.54 9.45 -20.39
N VAL A 258 -7.11 10.12 -19.31
CA VAL A 258 -7.96 10.96 -18.47
C VAL A 258 -7.62 12.45 -18.57
N LYS A 259 -6.85 12.88 -19.58
CA LYS A 259 -6.43 14.28 -19.76
C LYS A 259 -7.60 15.27 -19.70
N LYS A 260 -8.76 14.91 -20.25
CA LYS A 260 -9.98 15.76 -20.25
C LYS A 260 -10.55 16.06 -18.85
N PHE A 261 -10.21 15.27 -17.85
CA PHE A 261 -10.61 15.46 -16.45
C PHE A 261 -9.51 16.12 -15.62
N CYS A 262 -8.35 16.43 -16.22
CA CYS A 262 -7.17 16.85 -15.51
C CYS A 262 -7.06 18.37 -15.45
N HIS A 263 -6.96 18.91 -14.23
CA HIS A 263 -6.81 20.34 -13.95
C HIS A 263 -5.36 20.83 -14.15
N PHE A 264 -4.40 19.90 -14.27
CA PHE A 264 -2.99 20.23 -14.51
C PHE A 264 -2.67 20.39 -15.99
N ALA A 265 -3.29 19.58 -16.85
CA ALA A 265 -3.00 19.58 -18.28
C ALA A 265 -3.59 20.78 -19.05
N GLY A 266 -4.47 21.57 -18.43
CA GLY A 266 -4.92 22.86 -18.97
C GLY A 266 -3.93 24.00 -18.73
N ASN A 267 -2.89 23.76 -17.92
CA ASN A 267 -1.82 24.72 -17.60
C ASN A 267 -0.49 24.39 -18.30
N ILE A 268 -0.47 23.42 -19.22
CA ILE A 268 0.69 23.05 -20.06
C ILE A 268 0.36 23.33 -21.51
#